data_AF-A0A950RPF0-F1
#
_entry.id   AF-A0A950RPF0-F1
#
_cell.length_a   1.000
_cell.length_b   1.000
_cell.length_c   1.000
_cell.angle_alpha   90.00
_cell.angle_beta   90.00
_cell.angle_gamma   90.00
#
_symmetry.space_group_name_H-M   'P 1'
#
loop_
_entity.id
_entity.type
_entity.pdbx_description
1 polymer ?
#
loop_
_entity_poly.entity_id
_entity_poly.type
_entity_poly.pdbx_seq_one_letter_code
_entity_poly.pdbx_strand_id
1 'polypeptide(L)'
;MNPMAEALAQVRSRRGFDTYLAEGKLADPSSLRAALRQAANPITQAFLLPFVPEGTLIPTLVTMEPVVERKLRSLTPATPLHRSLVEGVRRQYKVACQERDRADKQAIRERQAKQS
;
A
#
# COMPACT_ATOMS: atom_id res chain seq x y z
N MET A 1 22.26 -3.05 -0.89
CA MET A 1 20.90 -2.87 -0.33
C MET A 1 20.76 -1.42 0.10
N ASN A 2 19.65 -0.75 -0.24
CA ASN A 2 19.38 0.62 0.20
C ASN A 2 18.46 0.55 1.43
N PRO A 3 18.98 0.76 2.65
CA PRO A 3 18.20 0.57 3.88
C PRO A 3 17.02 1.54 3.99
N MET A 4 17.10 2.71 3.36
CA MET A 4 15.98 3.66 3.33
C MET A 4 14.84 3.12 2.46
N ALA A 5 15.16 2.55 1.30
CA ALA A 5 14.16 1.96 0.42
C ALA A 5 13.41 0.81 1.11
N GLU A 6 14.12 -0.04 1.87
CA GLU A 6 13.53 -1.12 2.65
C GLU A 6 12.59 -0.59 3.74
N ALA A 7 13.02 0.43 4.49
CA ALA A 7 12.21 1.06 5.52
C ALA A 7 10.94 1.69 4.93
N LEU A 8 11.06 2.44 3.84
CA LEU A 8 9.94 3.07 3.14
C LEU A 8 8.96 2.04 2.56
N ALA A 9 9.44 0.88 2.10
CA ALA A 9 8.59 -0.21 1.61
C ALA A 9 7.68 -0.81 2.70
N GLN A 10 7.94 -0.53 3.98
CA GLN A 10 7.13 -0.98 5.12
C GLN A 10 6.16 0.08 5.66
N VAL A 11 6.12 1.29 5.09
CA VAL A 11 5.25 2.38 5.58
C VAL A 11 3.78 2.10 5.26
N ARG A 12 3.04 1.68 6.28
CA ARG A 12 1.62 1.33 6.16
C ARG A 12 0.68 2.19 7.01
N SER A 13 1.20 3.06 7.86
CA SER A 13 0.40 3.87 8.79
C SER A 13 0.55 5.36 8.51
N ARG A 14 -0.50 6.12 8.79
CA ARG A 14 -0.47 7.59 8.70
C ARG A 14 0.63 8.17 9.58
N ARG A 15 0.73 7.73 10.84
CA ARG A 15 1.75 8.20 11.78
C ARG A 15 3.16 7.92 11.27
N GLY A 16 3.42 6.70 10.79
CA GLY A 16 4.72 6.35 10.22
C GLY A 16 5.05 7.23 9.03
N PHE A 17 4.13 7.38 8.10
CA PHE A 17 4.28 8.29 6.96
C PHE A 17 4.60 9.73 7.40
N ASP A 18 3.87 10.25 8.38
CA ASP A 18 4.08 11.61 8.91
C ASP A 18 5.46 11.76 9.56
N THR A 19 5.95 10.73 10.26
CA THR A 19 7.31 10.70 10.80
C THR A 19 8.36 10.74 9.67
N TYR A 20 8.27 9.86 8.68
CA TYR A 20 9.22 9.86 7.55
C TYR A 20 9.18 11.17 6.75
N LEU A 21 8.00 11.78 6.62
CA LEU A 21 7.83 13.08 5.97
C LEU A 21 8.53 14.19 6.77
N ALA A 22 8.28 14.27 8.08
CA ALA A 22 8.87 15.28 8.95
C ALA A 22 10.40 15.16 9.05
N GLU A 23 10.93 13.94 8.97
CA GLU A 23 12.37 13.66 8.97
C GLU A 23 13.04 13.86 7.59
N GLY A 24 12.30 14.33 6.57
CA GLY A 24 12.83 14.55 5.22
C GLY A 24 13.20 13.27 4.47
N LYS A 25 12.81 12.10 4.97
CA LYS A 25 13.18 10.78 4.40
C LYS A 25 12.47 10.47 3.07
N LEU A 26 11.47 11.26 2.70
CA LEU A 26 10.74 11.19 1.42
C LEU A 26 11.32 12.14 0.35
N ALA A 27 12.51 12.71 0.57
CA ALA A 27 13.12 13.66 -0.36
C ALA A 27 13.92 12.98 -1.49
N ASP A 28 14.42 11.75 -1.29
CA ASP A 28 15.25 11.05 -2.27
C ASP A 28 14.39 10.22 -3.26
N PRO A 29 14.26 10.65 -4.54
CA PRO A 29 13.45 9.94 -5.52
C PRO A 29 13.99 8.54 -5.82
N SER A 30 15.30 8.31 -5.68
CA SER A 30 15.90 7.01 -5.97
C SER A 30 15.49 5.95 -4.94
N SER A 31 15.54 6.31 -3.65
CA SER A 31 15.03 5.49 -2.54
C SER A 31 13.52 5.26 -2.66
N LEU A 32 12.75 6.27 -3.04
CA LEU A 32 11.30 6.14 -3.24
C LEU A 32 10.93 5.17 -4.37
N ARG A 33 11.59 5.28 -5.53
CA ARG A 33 11.38 4.33 -6.64
C ARG A 33 11.79 2.91 -6.26
N ALA A 34 12.90 2.76 -5.54
CA ALA A 34 13.34 1.48 -5.03
C ALA A 34 12.37 0.88 -4.01
N ALA A 35 11.80 1.71 -3.12
CA ALA A 35 10.80 1.31 -2.16
C ALA A 35 9.50 0.87 -2.83
N LEU A 36 9.02 1.63 -3.83
CA LEU A 36 7.79 1.32 -4.56
C LEU A 36 7.87 -0.04 -5.27
N ARG A 37 9.02 -0.37 -5.87
CA ARG A 37 9.26 -1.68 -6.51
C ARG A 37 9.28 -2.86 -5.53
N GLN A 38 9.44 -2.60 -4.24
CA GLN A 38 9.47 -3.62 -3.17
C GLN A 38 8.19 -3.64 -2.33
N ALA A 39 7.32 -2.64 -2.50
CA ALA A 39 6.14 -2.43 -1.68
C ALA A 39 5.04 -3.45 -2.01
N ALA A 40 5.06 -4.60 -1.36
CA ALA A 40 4.03 -5.65 -1.51
C ALA A 40 2.66 -5.27 -0.91
N ASN A 41 2.57 -4.12 -0.22
CA ASN A 41 1.34 -3.62 0.37
C ASN A 41 0.76 -2.45 -0.44
N PRO A 42 -0.52 -2.48 -0.83
CA PRO A 42 -1.13 -1.43 -1.65
C PRO A 42 -1.19 -0.08 -0.93
N ILE A 43 -1.25 -0.07 0.41
CA ILE A 43 -1.27 1.16 1.21
C ILE A 43 0.08 1.88 1.10
N THR A 44 1.18 1.11 1.17
CA THR A 44 2.53 1.67 0.97
C THR A 44 2.64 2.25 -0.43
N GLN A 45 2.20 1.51 -1.46
CA GLN A 45 2.23 2.02 -2.83
C GLN A 45 1.44 3.32 -2.96
N ALA A 46 0.25 3.41 -2.36
CA ALA A 46 -0.57 4.60 -2.38
C ALA A 46 0.09 5.81 -1.70
N PHE A 47 0.82 5.62 -0.60
CA PHE A 47 1.57 6.69 0.08
C PHE A 47 2.73 7.23 -0.76
N LEU A 48 3.41 6.36 -1.50
CA LEU A 48 4.63 6.71 -2.23
C LEU A 48 4.34 7.27 -3.64
N LEU A 49 3.22 6.87 -4.26
CA LEU A 49 2.92 7.19 -5.65
C LEU A 49 2.92 8.70 -5.99
N PRO A 50 2.40 9.61 -5.14
CA PRO A 50 2.49 11.04 -5.41
C PRO A 50 3.93 11.58 -5.46
N PHE A 51 4.88 10.94 -4.78
CA PHE A 51 6.29 11.36 -4.79
C PHE A 51 7.06 10.81 -5.99
N VAL A 52 6.59 9.69 -6.57
CA VAL A 52 7.17 9.06 -7.74
C VAL A 52 6.06 8.72 -8.77
N PRO A 53 5.48 9.72 -9.44
CA PRO A 53 4.35 9.53 -10.36
C PRO A 53 4.62 8.59 -11.52
N GLU A 54 5.87 8.45 -11.95
CA GLU A 54 6.31 7.52 -13.01
C GLU A 54 6.70 6.14 -12.47
N GLY A 55 6.52 5.92 -11.17
CA GLY A 55 6.90 4.69 -10.50
C GLY A 55 6.04 3.51 -10.95
N THR A 56 6.70 2.38 -11.20
CA THR A 56 6.04 1.11 -11.51
C THR A 56 5.47 0.49 -10.25
N LEU A 57 4.16 0.23 -10.26
CA LEU A 57 3.50 -0.53 -9.21
C LEU A 57 3.75 -2.02 -9.41
N ILE A 58 3.85 -2.75 -8.31
CA ILE A 58 3.89 -4.22 -8.35
C ILE A 58 2.51 -4.78 -7.98
N PRO A 59 2.13 -5.96 -8.51
CA PRO A 59 0.89 -6.61 -8.11
C PRO A 59 0.81 -6.79 -6.58
N THR A 60 -0.35 -6.51 -6.01
CA THR A 60 -0.62 -6.74 -4.58
C THR A 60 -1.93 -7.49 -4.40
N LEU A 61 -2.30 -7.79 -3.16
CA LEU A 61 -3.57 -8.41 -2.82
C LEU A 61 -4.79 -7.65 -3.39
N VAL A 62 -4.72 -6.32 -3.43
CA VAL A 62 -5.79 -5.50 -4.00
C VAL A 62 -5.20 -4.61 -5.07
N THR A 63 -5.77 -4.68 -6.26
CA THR A 63 -5.42 -3.73 -7.33
C THR A 63 -6.08 -2.40 -7.02
N MET A 64 -5.29 -1.32 -6.94
CA MET A 64 -5.85 0.02 -6.81
C MET A 64 -6.73 0.32 -8.02
N GLU A 65 -7.91 0.90 -7.79
CA GLU A 65 -8.76 1.30 -8.91
C GLU A 65 -8.03 2.30 -9.82
N PRO A 66 -8.12 2.16 -11.16
CA PRO A 66 -7.38 3.02 -12.09
C PRO A 66 -7.61 4.53 -11.88
N VAL A 67 -8.82 4.91 -11.46
CA VAL A 67 -9.15 6.31 -11.15
C VAL A 67 -8.40 6.82 -9.92
N VAL A 68 -8.27 5.98 -8.88
CA VAL A 68 -7.54 6.30 -7.65
C VAL A 68 -6.04 6.38 -7.96
N GLU A 69 -5.51 5.41 -8.69
CA GLU A 69 -4.10 5.39 -9.11
C GLU A 69 -3.74 6.65 -9.90
N ARG A 70 -4.49 6.96 -10.97
CA ARG A 70 -4.28 8.15 -11.80
C ARG A 70 -4.34 9.43 -10.97
N LYS A 71 -5.25 9.48 -9.99
CA LYS A 71 -5.36 10.64 -9.11
C LYS A 71 -4.14 10.74 -8.19
N LEU A 72 -3.70 9.65 -7.56
CA LEU A 72 -2.52 9.64 -6.71
C LEU A 72 -1.25 10.09 -7.46
N ARG A 73 -1.06 9.67 -8.72
CA ARG A 73 0.08 10.10 -9.55
C ARG A 73 0.11 11.62 -9.82
N SER A 74 -1.04 12.28 -9.86
CA SER A 74 -1.15 13.72 -10.19
C SER A 74 -1.31 14.63 -8.97
N LEU A 75 -1.39 14.08 -7.77
CA LEU A 75 -1.62 14.86 -6.55
C LEU A 75 -0.32 15.39 -5.96
N THR A 76 -0.42 16.57 -5.34
CA THR A 76 0.60 17.01 -4.40
C THR A 76 0.68 16.03 -3.22
N PRO A 77 1.87 15.53 -2.86
CA PRO A 77 2.04 14.62 -1.74
C PRO A 77 1.59 15.20 -0.41
N ALA A 78 1.34 14.32 0.56
CA ALA A 78 0.91 14.64 1.94
C ALA A 78 -0.34 15.52 2.15
N THR A 79 -1.06 15.90 1.09
CA THR A 79 -2.31 16.68 1.16
C THR A 79 -3.46 15.90 1.83
N PRO A 80 -4.51 16.59 2.33
CA PRO A 80 -5.71 15.93 2.86
C PRO A 80 -6.36 14.98 1.85
N LEU A 81 -6.36 15.33 0.56
CA LEU A 81 -6.91 14.49 -0.50
C LEU A 81 -6.06 13.24 -0.73
N HIS A 82 -4.73 13.37 -0.79
CA HIS A 82 -3.84 12.20 -0.83
C HIS A 82 -4.12 11.23 0.32
N ARG A 83 -4.19 11.74 1.56
CA ARG A 83 -4.48 10.91 2.75
C ARG A 83 -5.85 10.22 2.66
N SER A 84 -6.85 10.92 2.14
CA SER A 84 -8.20 10.38 1.98
C SER A 84 -8.24 9.23 0.96
N LEU A 85 -7.51 9.35 -0.15
CA LEU A 85 -7.37 8.27 -1.12
C LEU A 85 -6.62 7.06 -0.55
N VAL A 86 -5.54 7.29 0.21
CA VAL A 86 -4.82 6.21 0.91
C VAL A 86 -5.74 5.47 1.88
N GLU A 87 -6.61 6.17 2.61
CA GLU A 87 -7.59 5.54 3.48
C GLU A 87 -8.66 4.75 2.72
N GLY A 88 -9.04 5.19 1.51
CA GLY A 88 -9.83 4.39 0.57
C GLY A 88 -9.16 3.06 0.23
N VAL A 89 -7.89 3.10 -0.18
CA VAL A 89 -7.08 1.90 -0.47
C VAL A 89 -6.94 1.01 0.76
N ARG A 90 -6.75 1.59 1.96
CA ARG A 90 -6.71 0.85 3.23
C ARG A 90 -8.01 0.10 3.49
N ARG A 91 -9.16 0.72 3.25
CA ARG A 91 -10.47 0.08 3.42
C ARG A 91 -10.65 -1.08 2.46
N GLN A 92 -10.30 -0.90 1.18
CA GLN A 92 -10.36 -1.98 0.19
C GLN A 92 -9.46 -3.15 0.58
N TYR A 93 -8.21 -2.87 0.98
CA TYR A 93 -7.28 -3.88 1.48
C TYR A 93 -7.83 -4.64 2.70
N LYS A 94 -8.43 -3.92 3.67
CA LYS A 94 -9.06 -4.54 4.85
C LYS A 94 -10.18 -5.50 4.46
N VAL A 95 -11.06 -5.10 3.54
CA VAL A 95 -12.16 -5.93 3.06
C VAL A 95 -11.62 -7.20 2.40
N ALA A 96 -10.65 -7.09 1.50
CA ALA A 96 -10.05 -8.24 0.83
C ALA A 96 -9.36 -9.21 1.80
N CYS A 97 -8.68 -8.69 2.83
CA CYS A 97 -8.11 -9.52 3.89
C CYS A 97 -9.20 -10.28 4.66
N GLN A 98 -10.32 -9.64 4.99
CA GLN A 98 -11.44 -10.27 5.69
C GLN A 98 -12.11 -11.34 4.82
N GLU A 99 -12.27 -11.10 3.53
CA GLU A 99 -12.84 -12.07 2.59
C GLU A 99 -11.98 -13.31 2.46
N ARG A 100 -10.65 -13.14 2.36
CA ARG A 100 -9.71 -14.27 2.36
C ARG A 100 -9.78 -15.07 3.64
N ASP A 101 -9.77 -14.41 4.81
CA ASP A 101 -9.88 -15.09 6.10
C ASP A 101 -11.20 -15.87 6.23
N ARG A 102 -12.32 -15.32 5.73
CA ARG A 102 -13.61 -16.03 5.69
C ARG A 102 -13.54 -17.27 4.79
N ALA A 103 -12.97 -17.14 3.58
CA ALA A 103 -12.84 -18.24 2.63
C ALA A 103 -11.94 -19.37 3.18
N ASP A 104 -10.82 -19.01 3.81
CA ASP A 104 -9.89 -19.96 4.43
C ASP A 104 -10.58 -20.74 5.55
N LYS A 105 -11.34 -20.06 6.41
CA LYS A 105 -12.11 -20.69 7.49
C LYS A 105 -13.19 -21.63 6.95
N GLN A 106 -13.88 -21.25 5.87
CA GLN A 106 -14.89 -22.09 5.24
C GLN A 106 -14.25 -23.37 4.65
N ALA A 107 -13.14 -23.23 3.93
CA ALA A 107 -12.43 -24.37 3.35
C ALA A 107 -11.93 -25.37 4.42
N ILE A 108 -11.48 -24.87 5.58
CA ILE A 108 -11.08 -25.73 6.70
C ILE A 108 -12.28 -26.51 7.24
N ARG A 109 -13.42 -25.86 7.44
CA ARG A 109 -14.66 -26.51 7.92
C ARG A 109 -15.16 -27.57 6.96
N GLU A 110 -15.16 -27.29 5.66
CA GLU A 110 -15.57 -28.25 4.63
C GLU A 110 -14.66 -29.48 4.58
N ARG A 111 -13.34 -29.30 4.77
CA ARG A 111 -12.39 -30.43 4.85
C ARG A 111 -12.64 -31.29 6.08
N GLN A 112 -12.91 -30.68 7.23
CA GLN A 112 -13.21 -31.40 8.48
C GLN A 112 -14.53 -32.19 8.37
N ALA A 113 -15.56 -31.59 7.76
CA ALA A 113 -16.86 -32.24 7.56
C ALA A 113 -16.79 -33.43 6.57
N LYS A 114 -15.87 -33.42 5.61
CA LYS A 114 -15.63 -34.55 4.67
C LYS A 114 -14.81 -35.69 5.27
N GLN A 115 -14.15 -35.47 6.42
CA GLN A 115 -13.32 -36.45 7.12
C GLN A 115 -14.05 -37.11 8.30
N SER A 116 -15.25 -36.61 8.64
CA SER A 116 -16.15 -37.18 9.66
C SER A 116 -17.20 -38.05 8.97
#